data_AF-A0AAV6LQF7-F1
#
_entry.id   AF-A0AAV6LQF7-F1
#
_cell.length_a   1.000
_cell.length_b   1.000
_cell.length_c   1.000
_cell.angle_alpha   90.00
_cell.angle_beta   90.00
_cell.angle_gamma   90.00
#
_symmetry.space_group_name_H-M   'P 1'
#
loop_
_entity.id
_entity.type
_entity.pdbx_description
1 polymer ?
#
loop_
_entity_poly.entity_id
_entity_poly.type
_entity_poly.pdbx_seq_one_letter_code
_entity_poly.pdbx_strand_id
1 'polypeptide(L)'
;MVLVLLNFVFSAVTAITNLLSRLILTATACLLVLVIQALKLSGGAMKVAIEQLSAFAESFFVSLVEGIGNIFSTLFDLSKERISNSADAIGSALGVLMEQTGNSVVGLLNGLALVFEGFVGMVSTIITDLWNNLMDATGYHVEVPIPAPSKDEVLIKVEAASINPFDCKIQAGVARPILPRKFPFIPVNDVAGEVVEVGSGIKNFKAGDKVVSMLKSTVCLTQ
;
A
#
# COMPACT_ATOMS: atom_id res chain seq x y z
N MET A 1 -35.39 -19.96 32.96
CA MET A 1 -33.91 -19.93 33.08
C MET A 1 -33.22 -19.96 31.72
N VAL A 2 -33.52 -20.96 30.87
CA VAL A 2 -32.91 -21.10 29.51
C VAL A 2 -33.11 -19.87 28.62
N LEU A 3 -34.32 -19.29 28.58
CA LEU A 3 -34.61 -18.11 27.75
C LEU A 3 -33.80 -16.87 28.15
N VAL A 4 -33.53 -16.70 29.45
CA VAL A 4 -32.72 -15.59 29.99
C VAL A 4 -31.25 -15.77 29.62
N LEU A 5 -30.75 -17.01 29.66
CA LEU A 5 -29.40 -17.35 29.24
C LEU A 5 -29.21 -17.10 27.73
N LEU A 6 -30.18 -17.52 26.92
CA LEU A 6 -30.16 -17.32 25.47
C LEU A 6 -30.14 -15.83 25.09
N ASN A 7 -30.99 -15.02 25.73
CA ASN A 7 -31.02 -13.57 25.51
C ASN A 7 -29.72 -12.89 25.94
N PHE A 8 -29.12 -13.35 27.04
CA PHE A 8 -27.81 -12.85 27.49
C PHE A 8 -26.71 -13.16 26.47
N VAL A 9 -26.67 -14.39 25.94
CA VAL A 9 -25.71 -14.80 24.89
C VAL A 9 -25.91 -13.97 23.61
N PHE A 10 -27.15 -13.81 23.14
CA PHE A 10 -27.44 -12.99 21.95
C PHE A 10 -27.05 -11.53 22.15
N SER A 11 -27.29 -10.97 23.33
CA SER A 11 -26.89 -9.60 23.68
C SER A 11 -25.37 -9.45 23.70
N ALA A 12 -24.65 -10.43 24.25
CA ALA A 12 -23.19 -10.44 24.28
C ALA A 12 -22.58 -10.55 22.88
N VAL A 13 -23.08 -11.49 22.06
CA VAL A 13 -22.66 -11.64 20.66
C VAL A 13 -22.90 -10.34 19.89
N THR A 14 -24.08 -9.73 20.04
CA THR A 14 -24.42 -8.47 19.36
C THR A 14 -23.50 -7.32 19.80
N ALA A 15 -23.18 -7.24 21.09
CA ALA A 15 -22.25 -6.23 21.60
C ALA A 15 -20.84 -6.42 21.04
N ILE A 16 -20.35 -7.66 20.97
CA ILE A 16 -19.05 -8.01 20.39
C ILE A 16 -19.01 -7.66 18.89
N THR A 17 -20.03 -8.08 18.12
CA THR A 17 -20.10 -7.80 16.69
C THR A 17 -20.12 -6.29 16.40
N ASN A 18 -20.86 -5.52 17.20
CA ASN A 18 -20.91 -4.06 17.07
C ASN A 18 -19.58 -3.38 17.41
N LEU A 19 -18.89 -3.85 18.46
CA LEU A 19 -17.57 -3.34 18.83
C LEU A 19 -16.54 -3.64 17.75
N LEU A 20 -16.49 -4.88 17.27
CA LEU A 20 -15.61 -5.32 16.19
C LEU A 20 -15.83 -4.50 14.92
N SER A 21 -17.09 -4.32 14.53
CA SER A 21 -17.44 -3.53 13.34
C SER A 21 -16.95 -2.09 13.46
N ARG A 22 -17.13 -1.46 14.62
CA ARG A 22 -16.63 -0.10 14.87
C ARG A 22 -15.11 -0.03 14.84
N LEU A 23 -14.43 -1.02 15.43
CA LEU A 23 -12.98 -1.05 15.49
C LEU A 23 -12.38 -1.18 14.07
N ILE A 24 -12.89 -2.12 13.28
CA ILE A 24 -12.44 -2.36 11.89
C ILE A 24 -12.68 -1.14 11.01
N LEU A 25 -13.88 -0.55 11.06
CA LEU A 25 -14.21 0.63 10.25
C LEU A 25 -13.35 1.83 10.62
N THR A 26 -13.10 2.05 11.92
CA THR A 26 -12.27 3.16 12.39
C THR A 26 -10.82 3.00 11.94
N ALA A 27 -10.25 1.80 12.08
CA ALA A 27 -8.88 1.55 11.61
C ALA A 27 -8.75 1.63 10.10
N THR A 28 -9.71 1.10 9.36
CA THR A 28 -9.70 1.20 7.90
C THR A 28 -9.74 2.67 7.48
N ALA A 29 -10.57 3.50 8.12
CA ALA A 29 -10.61 4.94 7.86
C ALA A 29 -9.28 5.64 8.20
N CYS A 30 -8.68 5.35 9.36
CA CYS A 30 -7.37 5.89 9.74
C CYS A 30 -6.28 5.49 8.75
N LEU A 31 -6.23 4.21 8.36
CA LEU A 31 -5.24 3.68 7.43
C LEU A 31 -5.38 4.33 6.05
N LEU A 32 -6.61 4.55 5.60
CA LEU A 32 -6.89 5.22 4.33
C LEU A 32 -6.45 6.70 4.35
N VAL A 33 -6.65 7.41 5.46
CA VAL A 33 -6.14 8.77 5.65
C VAL A 33 -4.61 8.79 5.63
N LEU A 34 -3.95 7.84 6.30
CA LEU A 34 -2.49 7.74 6.31
C LEU A 34 -1.93 7.44 4.92
N VAL A 35 -2.57 6.56 4.14
CA VAL A 35 -2.19 6.31 2.73
C VAL A 35 -2.32 7.59 1.90
N ILE A 36 -3.42 8.33 2.03
CA ILE A 36 -3.63 9.60 1.29
C ILE A 36 -2.54 10.62 1.67
N GLN A 37 -2.18 10.70 2.95
CA GLN A 37 -1.11 11.59 3.42
C GLN A 37 0.26 11.16 2.88
N ALA A 38 0.55 9.85 2.87
CA ALA A 38 1.79 9.30 2.32
C ALA A 38 1.94 9.60 0.82
N LEU A 39 0.85 9.51 0.05
CA LEU A 39 0.83 9.84 -1.38
C LEU A 39 1.09 11.33 -1.67
N LYS A 40 0.94 12.22 -0.69
CA LYS A 40 1.24 13.65 -0.83
C LYS A 40 2.70 14.00 -0.50
N LEU A 41 3.48 13.06 0.01
CA LEU A 41 4.87 13.30 0.43
C LEU A 41 5.84 12.94 -0.70
N SER A 42 6.78 13.83 -1.01
CA SER A 42 7.87 13.54 -1.96
C SER A 42 9.09 12.95 -1.25
N GLY A 43 9.70 11.90 -1.81
CA GLY A 43 11.02 11.40 -1.38
C GLY A 43 11.03 10.64 -0.04
N GLY A 44 12.14 10.73 0.71
CA GLY A 44 12.42 9.93 1.92
C GLY A 44 11.39 10.03 3.06
N ALA A 45 10.52 11.05 3.05
CA ALA A 45 9.38 11.16 3.97
C ALA A 45 8.32 10.05 3.76
N MET A 46 8.24 9.50 2.54
CA MET A 46 7.33 8.39 2.23
C MET A 46 7.76 7.09 2.93
N LYS A 47 9.08 6.87 3.12
CA LYS A 47 9.58 5.73 3.88
C LYS A 47 9.16 5.79 5.36
N VAL A 48 9.28 6.97 5.97
CA VAL A 48 8.83 7.22 7.36
C VAL A 48 7.32 7.04 7.48
N ALA A 49 6.55 7.50 6.49
CA ALA A 49 5.10 7.31 6.47
C ALA A 49 4.70 5.83 6.37
N ILE A 50 5.41 5.03 5.56
CA ILE A 50 5.19 3.59 5.44
C ILE A 50 5.53 2.88 6.76
N GLU A 51 6.65 3.22 7.41
CA GLU A 51 7.04 2.67 8.72
C GLU A 51 5.98 2.97 9.80
N GLN A 52 5.46 4.21 9.85
CA GLN A 52 4.38 4.55 10.78
C GLN A 52 3.08 3.79 10.50
N LEU A 53 2.77 3.54 9.22
CA LEU A 53 1.57 2.83 8.81
C LEU A 53 1.65 1.34 9.19
N SER A 54 2.83 0.74 9.05
CA SER A 54 3.13 -0.62 9.53
C SER A 54 2.96 -0.72 11.05
N ALA A 55 3.59 0.18 11.81
CA ALA A 55 3.50 0.19 13.27
C ALA A 55 2.07 0.39 13.79
N PHE A 56 1.29 1.24 13.11
CA PHE A 56 -0.13 1.43 13.43
C PHE A 56 -0.94 0.16 13.17
N ALA A 57 -0.72 -0.52 12.03
CA ALA A 57 -1.42 -1.75 11.70
C ALA A 57 -1.13 -2.87 12.71
N GLU A 58 0.14 -3.01 13.16
CA GLU A 58 0.53 -3.95 14.20
C GLU A 58 -0.14 -3.64 15.55
N SER A 59 -0.04 -2.40 16.02
CA SER A 59 -0.66 -1.95 17.28
C SER A 59 -2.17 -2.14 17.27
N PHE A 60 -2.81 -1.85 16.14
CA PHE A 60 -4.23 -2.06 15.95
C PHE A 60 -4.62 -3.52 16.07
N PHE A 61 -3.87 -4.41 15.42
CA PHE A 61 -4.17 -5.84 15.43
C PHE A 61 -4.00 -6.46 16.83
N VAL A 62 -2.93 -6.09 17.55
CA VAL A 62 -2.73 -6.53 18.94
C VAL A 62 -3.90 -6.08 19.81
N SER A 63 -4.31 -4.81 19.70
CA SER A 63 -5.45 -4.28 20.46
C SER A 63 -6.78 -4.97 20.11
N LEU A 64 -6.96 -5.37 18.84
CA LEU A 64 -8.13 -6.11 18.38
C LEU A 64 -8.17 -7.52 19.01
N VAL A 65 -7.07 -8.27 18.94
CA VAL A 65 -6.98 -9.64 19.48
C VAL A 65 -7.13 -9.63 21.00
N GLU A 66 -6.45 -8.71 21.69
CA GLU A 66 -6.55 -8.55 23.15
C GLU A 66 -7.96 -8.14 23.58
N GLY A 67 -8.58 -7.20 22.84
CA GLY A 67 -9.96 -6.79 23.08
C GLY A 67 -10.95 -7.95 22.94
N ILE A 68 -10.81 -8.79 21.92
CA ILE A 68 -11.64 -10.00 21.76
C ILE A 68 -11.40 -10.97 22.91
N GLY A 69 -10.13 -11.22 23.26
CA GLY A 69 -9.75 -12.13 24.35
C GLY A 69 -10.35 -11.73 25.69
N ASN A 70 -10.26 -10.45 26.06
CA ASN A 70 -10.78 -9.91 27.32
C ASN A 70 -12.31 -9.99 27.41
N ILE A 71 -13.02 -9.78 26.30
CA ILE A 71 -14.48 -9.92 26.30
C ILE A 71 -14.87 -11.38 26.45
N PHE A 72 -14.17 -12.28 25.77
CA PHE A 72 -14.42 -13.72 25.88
C PHE A 72 -14.15 -14.24 27.29
N SER A 73 -13.04 -13.85 27.92
CA SER A 73 -12.72 -14.26 29.29
C SER A 73 -13.77 -13.78 30.28
N THR A 74 -14.16 -12.50 30.19
CA THR A 74 -15.21 -11.92 31.06
C THR A 74 -16.55 -12.64 30.89
N LEU A 75 -16.97 -12.91 29.65
CA LEU A 75 -18.20 -13.66 29.38
C LEU A 75 -18.13 -15.10 29.88
N PHE A 76 -16.95 -15.72 29.77
CA PHE A 76 -16.71 -17.07 30.24
C PHE A 76 -16.79 -17.16 31.75
N ASP A 77 -16.13 -16.25 32.47
CA ASP A 77 -16.12 -16.19 33.93
C ASP A 77 -17.52 -15.93 34.49
N LEU A 78 -18.26 -14.98 33.91
CA LEU A 78 -19.67 -14.70 34.27
C LEU A 78 -20.58 -15.92 34.05
N SER A 79 -20.28 -16.72 33.03
CA SER A 79 -21.03 -17.95 32.75
C SER A 79 -20.68 -19.06 33.74
N LYS A 80 -19.39 -19.19 34.09
CA LYS A 80 -18.87 -20.18 35.04
C LYS A 80 -19.40 -19.93 36.46
N GLU A 81 -19.45 -18.67 36.88
CA GLU A 81 -20.01 -18.25 38.17
C GLU A 81 -21.50 -18.61 38.28
N ARG A 82 -22.31 -18.33 37.24
CA ARG A 82 -23.73 -18.69 37.25
C ARG A 82 -23.99 -20.19 37.29
N ILE A 83 -23.15 -20.99 36.65
CA ILE A 83 -23.31 -22.46 36.60
C ILE A 83 -22.83 -23.11 37.90
N SER A 84 -21.75 -22.61 38.51
CA SER A 84 -21.25 -23.14 39.80
C SER A 84 -22.25 -22.94 40.94
N ASN A 85 -23.16 -21.98 40.81
CA ASN A 85 -24.26 -21.74 41.76
C ASN A 85 -25.49 -22.65 41.51
N SER A 86 -25.47 -23.52 40.50
CA SER A 86 -26.55 -24.45 40.12
C SER A 86 -26.17 -25.89 40.49
N ALA A 87 -26.69 -26.39 41.61
CA ALA A 87 -26.20 -27.60 42.32
C ALA A 87 -26.66 -28.98 41.78
N ASP A 88 -26.96 -29.12 40.47
CA ASP A 88 -27.41 -30.40 39.89
C ASP A 88 -26.35 -31.05 38.99
N ALA A 89 -26.45 -32.37 38.77
CA ALA A 89 -25.54 -33.18 37.92
C ALA A 89 -25.37 -32.67 36.47
N ILE A 90 -26.27 -31.80 36.00
CA ILE A 90 -26.20 -31.11 34.70
C ILE A 90 -25.09 -30.03 34.71
N GLY A 91 -24.77 -29.44 35.87
CA GLY A 91 -23.75 -28.41 36.04
C GLY A 91 -22.32 -28.90 35.81
N SER A 92 -21.99 -30.15 36.21
CA SER A 92 -20.65 -30.69 35.97
C SER A 92 -20.40 -31.00 34.50
N ALA A 93 -21.40 -31.56 33.80
CA ALA A 93 -21.33 -31.81 32.35
C ALA A 93 -21.25 -30.50 31.54
N LEU A 94 -21.99 -29.47 31.95
CA LEU A 94 -21.90 -28.13 31.35
C LEU A 94 -20.54 -27.47 31.65
N GLY A 95 -19.98 -27.67 32.84
CA GLY A 95 -18.64 -27.16 33.19
C GLY A 95 -17.55 -27.72 32.27
N VAL A 96 -17.58 -29.02 32.00
CA VAL A 96 -16.64 -29.68 31.07
C VAL A 96 -16.81 -29.15 29.64
N LEU A 97 -18.04 -29.04 29.15
CA LEU A 97 -18.31 -28.47 27.81
C LEU A 97 -17.86 -27.01 27.69
N MET A 98 -18.02 -26.21 28.74
CA MET A 98 -17.53 -24.83 28.76
C MET A 98 -16.01 -24.78 28.72
N GLU A 99 -15.30 -25.55 29.54
CA GLU A 99 -13.83 -25.59 29.52
C GLU A 99 -13.29 -26.01 28.15
N GLN A 100 -13.94 -27.00 27.52
CA GLN A 100 -13.61 -27.44 26.18
C GLN A 100 -13.88 -26.35 25.12
N THR A 101 -14.97 -25.59 25.28
CA THR A 101 -15.31 -24.46 24.41
C THR A 101 -14.31 -23.31 24.55
N GLY A 102 -13.91 -22.96 25.78
CA GLY A 102 -12.92 -21.92 26.06
C GLY A 102 -11.56 -22.24 25.43
N ASN A 103 -11.10 -23.48 25.58
CA ASN A 103 -9.85 -23.95 24.96
C ASN A 103 -9.91 -23.92 23.42
N SER A 104 -11.06 -24.26 22.82
CA SER A 104 -11.26 -24.15 21.37
C SER A 104 -11.21 -22.71 20.87
N VAL A 105 -11.77 -21.75 21.63
CA VAL A 105 -11.73 -20.33 21.27
C VAL A 105 -10.32 -19.77 21.35
N VAL A 106 -9.57 -20.09 22.42
CA VAL A 106 -8.15 -19.70 22.54
C VAL A 106 -7.32 -20.29 21.39
N GLY A 107 -7.55 -21.56 21.03
CA GLY A 107 -6.92 -22.19 19.87
C GLY A 107 -7.23 -21.46 18.56
N LEU A 108 -8.46 -21.01 18.37
CA LEU A 108 -8.89 -20.26 17.19
C LEU A 108 -8.27 -18.86 17.12
N LEU A 109 -8.17 -18.15 18.25
CA LEU A 109 -7.50 -16.86 18.34
C LEU A 109 -6.00 -16.96 18.00
N ASN A 110 -5.33 -17.99 18.51
CA ASN A 110 -3.92 -18.26 18.17
C ASN A 110 -3.75 -18.57 16.69
N GLY A 111 -4.67 -19.36 16.10
CA GLY A 111 -4.68 -19.63 14.66
C GLY A 111 -4.85 -18.35 13.83
N LEU A 112 -5.73 -17.44 14.26
CA LEU A 112 -5.95 -16.15 13.60
C LEU A 112 -4.71 -15.25 13.68
N ALA A 113 -4.03 -15.21 14.84
CA ALA A 113 -2.80 -14.45 15.00
C ALA A 113 -1.70 -14.93 14.04
N LEU A 114 -1.50 -16.25 13.90
CA LEU A 114 -0.52 -16.83 12.97
C LEU A 114 -0.85 -16.51 11.50
N VAL A 115 -2.13 -16.60 11.11
CA VAL A 115 -2.56 -16.26 9.73
C VAL A 115 -2.31 -14.78 9.45
N PHE A 116 -2.56 -13.91 10.43
CA PHE A 116 -2.31 -12.49 10.29
C PHE A 116 -0.82 -12.16 10.19
N GLU A 117 0.03 -12.76 11.03
CA GLU A 117 1.49 -12.60 10.93
C GLU A 117 2.00 -13.01 9.54
N GLY A 118 1.53 -14.16 9.01
CA GLY A 118 1.86 -14.59 7.65
C GLY A 118 1.39 -13.62 6.57
N PHE A 119 0.18 -13.07 6.72
CA PHE A 119 -0.36 -12.08 5.79
C PHE A 119 0.41 -10.76 5.82
N VAL A 120 0.72 -10.24 7.02
CA VAL A 120 1.53 -9.02 7.18
C VAL A 120 2.92 -9.22 6.59
N GLY A 121 3.55 -10.38 6.83
CA GLY A 121 4.81 -10.74 6.20
C GLY A 121 4.74 -10.68 4.68
N MET A 122 3.73 -11.33 4.08
CA MET A 122 3.53 -11.33 2.63
C MET A 122 3.33 -9.91 2.06
N VAL A 123 2.46 -9.11 2.67
CA VAL A 123 2.20 -7.73 2.24
C VAL A 123 3.45 -6.87 2.37
N SER A 124 4.19 -7.00 3.48
CA SER A 124 5.44 -6.30 3.72
C SER A 124 6.49 -6.62 2.65
N THR A 125 6.63 -7.90 2.28
CA THR A 125 7.51 -8.31 1.18
C THR A 125 7.09 -7.67 -0.14
N ILE A 126 5.80 -7.72 -0.50
CA ILE A 126 5.29 -7.13 -1.76
C ILE A 126 5.57 -5.62 -1.81
N ILE A 127 5.29 -4.90 -0.72
CA ILE A 127 5.51 -3.45 -0.64
C ILE A 127 7.01 -3.15 -0.74
N THR A 128 7.84 -3.90 -0.04
CA THR A 128 9.30 -3.72 -0.04
C THR A 128 9.88 -3.98 -1.44
N ASP A 129 9.46 -5.06 -2.11
CA ASP A 129 9.90 -5.37 -3.46
C ASP A 129 9.45 -4.31 -4.47
N LEU A 130 8.20 -3.84 -4.38
CA LEU A 130 7.70 -2.73 -5.20
C LEU A 130 8.50 -1.45 -4.97
N TRP A 131 8.80 -1.12 -3.71
CA TRP A 131 9.56 0.06 -3.33
C TRP A 131 11.00 0.00 -3.86
N ASN A 132 11.67 -1.13 -3.67
CA ASN A 132 13.04 -1.33 -4.13
C ASN A 132 13.12 -1.25 -5.65
N ASN A 133 12.20 -1.91 -6.36
CA ASN A 133 12.11 -1.81 -7.82
C ASN A 133 11.88 -0.37 -8.30
N LEU A 134 11.04 0.40 -7.59
CA LEU A 134 10.80 1.81 -7.89
C LEU A 134 12.05 2.67 -7.63
N MET A 135 12.73 2.45 -6.51
CA MET A 135 13.94 3.19 -6.14
C MET A 135 15.11 2.87 -7.08
N ASP A 136 15.28 1.60 -7.45
CA ASP A 136 16.27 1.20 -8.46
C ASP A 136 15.93 1.85 -9.81
N ALA A 137 14.66 1.86 -10.22
CA ALA A 137 14.25 2.50 -11.47
C ALA A 137 14.45 4.02 -11.48
N THR A 138 14.31 4.69 -10.33
CA THR A 138 14.44 6.15 -10.19
C THR A 138 15.85 6.61 -9.80
N GLY A 139 16.71 5.70 -9.33
CA GLY A 139 18.08 5.99 -8.88
C GLY A 139 19.09 6.25 -10.01
N TYR A 140 18.74 5.97 -11.26
CA TYR A 140 19.59 6.22 -12.42
C TYR A 140 19.46 7.67 -12.90
N HIS A 141 20.13 8.59 -12.21
CA HIS A 141 20.36 9.95 -12.70
C HIS A 141 21.75 10.03 -13.34
N VAL A 142 21.82 10.46 -14.60
CA VAL A 142 23.09 10.66 -15.32
C VAL A 142 23.10 12.07 -15.86
N GLU A 143 24.14 12.83 -15.53
CA GLU A 143 24.38 14.13 -16.15
C GLU A 143 24.89 13.92 -17.57
N VAL A 144 24.21 14.54 -18.53
CA VAL A 144 24.58 14.52 -19.95
C VAL A 144 24.82 15.97 -20.37
N PRO A 145 25.89 16.26 -21.13
CA PRO A 145 26.13 17.61 -21.63
C PRO A 145 24.96 18.10 -22.47
N ILE A 146 24.65 19.39 -22.34
CA ILE A 146 23.64 20.06 -23.17
C ILE A 146 24.13 20.06 -24.62
N PRO A 147 23.41 19.44 -25.57
CA PRO A 147 23.81 19.45 -26.97
C PRO A 147 23.58 20.84 -27.57
N ALA A 148 24.46 21.25 -28.48
CA ALA A 148 24.16 22.37 -29.37
C ALA A 148 23.25 21.87 -30.50
N PRO A 149 22.15 22.57 -30.85
CA PRO A 149 21.30 22.16 -31.94
C PRO A 149 22.05 22.24 -33.27
N SER A 150 21.92 21.20 -34.10
CA SER A 150 22.37 21.25 -35.50
C SER A 150 21.56 22.27 -36.30
N LYS A 151 21.99 22.55 -37.55
CA LYS A 151 21.36 23.54 -38.44
C LYS A 151 19.82 23.46 -38.50
N ASP A 152 19.25 22.24 -38.51
CA ASP A 152 17.81 22.00 -38.68
C ASP A 152 17.15 21.46 -37.40
N GLU A 153 17.77 21.67 -36.24
CA GLU A 153 17.29 21.21 -34.93
C GLU A 153 16.88 22.37 -34.03
N VAL A 154 16.11 22.02 -33.00
CA VAL A 154 15.69 22.95 -31.95
C VAL A 154 16.05 22.34 -30.61
N LEU A 155 16.67 23.13 -29.74
CA LEU A 155 16.94 22.74 -28.36
C LEU A 155 15.73 23.13 -27.50
N ILE A 156 15.15 22.14 -26.82
CA ILE A 156 13.98 22.31 -25.96
C ILE A 156 14.37 22.07 -24.51
N LYS A 157 14.08 23.03 -23.62
CA LYS A 157 14.05 22.82 -22.18
C LYS A 157 12.74 22.09 -21.87
N VAL A 158 12.85 20.80 -21.56
CA VAL A 158 11.67 19.99 -21.27
C VAL A 158 11.12 20.37 -19.90
N GLU A 159 9.83 20.63 -19.83
CA GLU A 159 9.10 20.90 -18.58
C GLU A 159 8.22 19.72 -18.17
N ALA A 160 7.72 18.96 -19.16
CA ALA A 160 6.93 17.76 -18.94
C ALA A 160 7.21 16.72 -20.03
N ALA A 161 7.11 15.45 -19.66
CA ALA A 161 7.18 14.32 -20.56
C ALA A 161 6.10 13.31 -20.16
N SER A 162 5.45 12.67 -21.14
CA SER A 162 4.44 11.64 -20.86
C SER A 162 5.02 10.24 -20.99
N ILE A 163 4.69 9.36 -20.06
CA ILE A 163 5.07 7.95 -20.11
C ILE A 163 3.90 7.16 -20.72
N ASN A 164 4.15 6.48 -21.83
CA ASN A 164 3.20 5.60 -22.48
C ASN A 164 3.59 4.12 -22.30
N PRO A 165 2.64 3.17 -22.44
CA PRO A 165 2.96 1.73 -22.40
C PRO A 165 4.00 1.29 -23.43
N PHE A 166 4.14 2.03 -24.53
CA PHE A 166 5.14 1.75 -25.55
C PHE A 166 6.57 2.04 -25.07
N ASP A 167 6.77 3.06 -24.23
CA ASP A 167 8.09 3.38 -23.65
C ASP A 167 8.61 2.23 -22.80
N CYS A 168 7.71 1.58 -22.03
CA CYS A 168 8.03 0.38 -21.27
C CYS A 168 8.46 -0.79 -22.18
N LYS A 169 7.81 -0.96 -23.34
CA LYS A 169 8.18 -2.00 -24.31
C LYS A 169 9.53 -1.72 -24.98
N ILE A 170 9.89 -0.45 -25.16
CA ILE A 170 11.23 -0.05 -25.65
C ILE A 170 12.28 -0.38 -24.59
N GLN A 171 12.06 0.04 -23.33
CA GLN A 171 12.97 -0.23 -22.21
C GLN A 171 13.18 -1.72 -21.96
N ALA A 172 12.12 -2.53 -22.04
CA ALA A 172 12.18 -3.99 -21.94
C ALA A 172 12.87 -4.67 -23.15
N GLY A 173 13.27 -3.91 -24.18
CA GLY A 173 13.91 -4.44 -25.38
C GLY A 173 12.97 -5.17 -26.35
N VAL A 174 11.68 -5.27 -26.03
CA VAL A 174 10.65 -5.93 -26.86
C VAL A 174 10.50 -5.23 -28.21
N ALA A 175 10.65 -3.90 -28.24
CA ALA A 175 10.55 -3.12 -29.46
C ALA A 175 11.80 -3.20 -30.37
N ARG A 176 12.90 -3.87 -29.96
CA ARG A 176 14.17 -3.90 -30.72
C ARG A 176 14.05 -4.30 -32.20
N PRO A 177 13.21 -5.28 -32.60
CA PRO A 177 13.07 -5.65 -34.01
C PRO A 177 12.54 -4.51 -34.89
N ILE A 178 11.80 -3.57 -34.30
CA ILE A 178 11.13 -2.46 -35.01
C ILE A 178 11.87 -1.13 -34.74
N LEU A 179 12.44 -0.97 -33.54
CA LEU A 179 13.19 0.19 -33.07
C LEU A 179 14.47 -0.28 -32.37
N PRO A 180 15.55 -0.54 -33.12
CA PRO A 180 16.82 -1.05 -32.58
C PRO A 180 17.62 0.07 -31.90
N ARG A 181 17.08 0.65 -30.82
CA ARG A 181 17.78 1.63 -29.98
C ARG A 181 18.97 0.97 -29.30
N LYS A 182 20.13 1.63 -29.32
CA LYS A 182 21.30 1.22 -28.55
C LYS A 182 21.18 1.79 -27.14
N PHE A 183 21.47 0.97 -26.14
CA PHE A 183 21.55 1.40 -24.73
C PHE A 183 22.99 1.83 -24.39
N PRO A 184 23.18 2.79 -23.46
CA PRO A 184 22.15 3.56 -22.76
C PRO A 184 21.45 4.58 -23.68
N PHE A 185 20.15 4.81 -23.44
CA PHE A 185 19.30 5.71 -24.24
C PHE A 185 18.38 6.50 -23.30
N ILE A 186 18.11 7.77 -23.62
CA ILE A 186 17.20 8.61 -22.84
C ILE A 186 15.75 8.22 -23.19
N PRO A 187 14.96 7.68 -22.22
CA PRO A 187 13.60 7.23 -22.46
C PRO A 187 12.64 8.36 -22.84
N VAL A 188 11.45 7.96 -23.29
CA VAL A 188 10.31 8.81 -23.64
C VAL A 188 10.51 9.56 -24.96
N ASN A 189 9.43 9.65 -25.73
CA ASN A 189 9.40 10.41 -26.97
C ASN A 189 8.53 11.67 -26.87
N ASP A 190 7.50 11.67 -26.02
CA ASP A 190 6.51 12.75 -26.01
C ASP A 190 6.85 13.78 -24.93
N VAL A 191 7.10 15.03 -25.36
CA VAL A 191 7.56 16.11 -24.49
C VAL A 191 6.81 17.41 -24.72
N ALA A 192 6.74 18.23 -23.68
CA ALA A 192 6.31 19.61 -23.72
C ALA A 192 7.33 20.50 -22.99
N GLY A 193 7.55 21.70 -23.52
CA GLY A 193 8.54 22.61 -22.96
C GLY A 193 8.72 23.89 -23.75
N GLU A 194 9.88 24.49 -23.60
CA GLU A 194 10.24 25.78 -24.20
C GLU A 194 11.46 25.64 -25.10
N VAL A 195 11.42 26.31 -26.26
CA VAL A 195 12.59 26.43 -27.14
C VAL A 195 13.63 27.35 -26.50
N VAL A 196 14.86 26.86 -26.36
CA VAL A 196 15.98 27.61 -25.76
C VAL A 196 16.93 28.14 -26.84
N GLU A 197 17.18 27.31 -27.86
CA GLU A 197 18.08 27.64 -28.97
C GLU A 197 17.55 26.97 -30.25
N VAL A 198 17.83 27.60 -31.39
CA VAL A 198 17.44 27.08 -32.71
C VAL A 198 18.66 27.01 -33.62
N GLY A 199 18.72 25.96 -34.43
CA GLY A 199 19.71 25.84 -35.49
C GLY A 199 19.60 26.95 -36.52
N SER A 200 20.71 27.26 -37.20
CA SER A 200 20.79 28.36 -38.17
C SER A 200 19.88 28.22 -39.41
N GLY A 201 19.33 27.03 -39.66
CA GLY A 201 18.36 26.76 -40.73
C GLY A 201 16.90 26.95 -40.31
N ILE A 202 16.62 27.07 -39.02
CA ILE A 202 15.27 27.20 -38.48
C ILE A 202 14.77 28.63 -38.63
N LYS A 203 13.58 28.78 -39.23
CA LYS A 203 12.93 30.09 -39.44
C LYS A 203 11.59 30.24 -38.71
N ASN A 204 10.99 29.12 -38.33
CA ASN A 204 9.61 29.07 -37.83
C ASN A 204 9.52 28.99 -36.30
N PHE A 205 10.66 28.84 -35.62
CA PHE A 205 10.75 28.80 -34.16
C PHE A 205 11.80 29.81 -33.70
N LYS A 206 11.61 30.31 -32.48
CA LYS A 206 12.57 31.16 -31.77
C LYS A 206 12.63 30.78 -30.29
N ALA A 207 13.70 31.20 -29.62
CA ALA A 207 13.81 31.07 -28.18
C ALA A 207 12.58 31.68 -27.47
N GLY A 208 12.07 30.98 -26.46
CA GLY A 208 10.86 31.34 -25.72
C GLY A 208 9.56 30.73 -26.24
N ASP A 209 9.55 30.11 -27.43
CA ASP A 209 8.34 29.47 -27.95
C ASP A 209 7.99 28.22 -27.12
N LYS A 210 6.73 28.08 -26.71
CA LYS A 210 6.21 26.87 -26.04
C LYS A 210 5.81 25.83 -27.08
N VAL A 211 6.28 24.60 -26.92
CA VAL A 211 6.13 23.53 -27.90
C VAL A 211 5.73 22.20 -27.26
N VAL A 212 5.03 21.38 -28.04
CA VAL A 212 4.76 19.96 -27.77
C VAL A 212 5.33 19.18 -28.96
N SER A 213 6.04 18.09 -28.69
CA SER A 213 6.74 17.32 -29.72
C SER A 213 6.81 15.83 -29.41
N MET A 214 6.84 15.02 -30.46
CA MET A 214 7.21 13.61 -30.42
C MET A 214 8.61 13.44 -31.02
N LEU A 215 9.57 13.10 -30.17
CA LEU A 215 10.99 13.01 -30.49
C LEU A 215 11.31 11.73 -31.29
N LYS A 216 12.12 11.88 -32.34
CA LYS A 216 12.62 10.75 -33.16
C LYS A 216 14.03 10.31 -32.77
N SER A 217 14.84 11.20 -32.19
CA SER A 217 16.18 10.92 -31.65
C SER A 217 16.38 11.78 -30.39
N THR A 218 16.45 11.13 -29.23
CA THR A 218 16.40 11.84 -27.94
C THR A 218 17.80 12.30 -27.52
N VAL A 219 18.01 13.62 -27.51
CA VAL A 219 18.76 14.28 -26.43
C VAL A 219 17.82 15.33 -25.86
N CYS A 220 17.30 15.08 -24.67
CA CYS A 220 16.40 15.99 -23.96
C CYS A 220 16.85 16.08 -22.51
N LEU A 221 16.91 17.30 -22.00
CA LEU A 221 17.27 17.60 -20.62
C LEU A 221 16.12 18.37 -19.99
N THR A 222 15.65 17.84 -18.86
CA THR A 222 14.94 18.60 -17.84
C THR A 222 16.02 19.12 -16.88
N GLN A 223 16.10 20.44 -16.67
CA GLN A 223 16.85 21.00 -15.54
C GLN A 223 16.00 20.91 -14.28
#